data_AF-A0A959B2I4-F1
#
_entry.id   AF-A0A959B2I4-F1
#
_cell.length_a   1.000
_cell.length_b   1.000
_cell.length_c   1.000
_cell.angle_alpha   90.00
_cell.angle_beta   90.00
_cell.angle_gamma   90.00
#
_symmetry.space_group_name_H-M   'P 1'
#
loop_
_entity.id
_entity.type
_entity.pdbx_description
1 polymer ?
#
loop_
_entity_poly.entity_id
_entity_poly.type
_entity_poly.pdbx_seq_one_letter_code
_entity_poly.pdbx_strand_id
1 'polypeptide(L)'
;AQQLGAAIKAESEVFDVAPIGPPDGSGGYTVRFQSSTAFFKKKQSLTARGVVFAGGVLGTVPLLLKLKQSSLPGLSDRVGYGIRTNNESLIAITTVDKDKDLSKGVAISSILHTDQYSHLEPVRYSAGSGFWRLLVLPMAHGGNTLSRLGKIAWDWLSRPLANLKVAFVDDWAKRTQTLLFMQTLDSTLRFQRGWLGGMRSRLDKGPAPSAFIPEAESLAKQYGKLINGKPTSLALEPLLGIPSTAHILGGAVMGKDASEGVIDKDNRVFGYQNMLVCDGSMISANPGVNPSLSITAISERAMGKVEGKGRALAGQG
;
A
#
# COMPACT_ATOMS: atom_id res chain seq x y z
N ALA A 1 5.12 -5.50 22.53
CA ALA A 1 6.45 -4.86 22.38
C ALA A 1 6.77 -3.91 23.53
N GLN A 2 5.98 -2.86 23.79
CA GLN A 2 6.27 -1.91 24.89
C GLN A 2 6.33 -2.58 26.27
N GLN A 3 5.41 -3.50 26.55
CA GLN A 3 5.43 -4.31 27.77
C GLN A 3 6.68 -5.19 27.92
N LEU A 4 7.45 -5.39 26.84
CA LEU A 4 8.71 -6.13 26.81
C LEU A 4 9.93 -5.20 26.72
N GLY A 5 9.77 -3.90 27.04
CA GLY A 5 10.86 -2.93 27.11
C GLY A 5 11.13 -2.11 25.85
N ALA A 6 10.35 -2.29 24.77
CA ALA A 6 10.48 -1.45 23.58
C ALA A 6 9.95 -0.03 23.85
N ALA A 7 10.77 1.00 23.60
CA ALA A 7 10.32 2.39 23.63
C ALA A 7 9.65 2.76 22.30
N ILE A 8 8.44 3.31 22.34
CA ILE A 8 7.79 3.90 21.16
C ILE A 8 7.98 5.41 21.21
N LYS A 9 8.54 5.96 20.13
CA LYS A 9 8.63 7.39 19.92
C LYS A 9 7.69 7.78 18.78
N ALA A 10 6.46 8.14 19.12
CA ALA A 10 5.46 8.58 18.17
C ALA A 10 5.83 9.92 17.52
N GLU A 11 5.13 10.26 16.43
CA GLU A 11 5.26 11.54 15.70
C GLU A 11 6.69 11.87 15.26
N SER A 12 7.49 10.84 15.00
CA SER A 12 8.90 10.96 14.65
C SER A 12 9.14 10.42 13.24
N GLU A 13 9.29 11.33 12.29
CA GLU A 13 9.60 11.03 10.89
C GLU A 13 11.12 10.86 10.73
N VAL A 14 11.56 9.64 10.46
CA VAL A 14 12.97 9.36 10.11
C VAL A 14 13.24 9.91 8.71
N PHE A 15 14.28 10.75 8.60
CA PHE A 15 14.66 11.37 7.33
C PHE A 15 16.09 11.06 6.90
N ASP A 16 16.92 10.50 7.79
CA ASP A 16 18.30 10.10 7.51
C ASP A 16 18.74 8.91 8.37
N VAL A 17 19.56 8.03 7.80
CA VAL A 17 20.22 6.90 8.48
C VAL A 17 21.65 6.82 7.94
N ALA A 18 22.66 6.88 8.79
CA ALA A 18 24.07 6.91 8.37
C ALA A 18 24.91 5.94 9.21
N PRO A 19 25.89 5.21 8.62
CA PRO A 19 26.85 4.39 9.35
C PRO A 19 27.65 5.20 10.37
N ILE A 20 27.98 4.57 11.50
CA ILE A 20 28.93 5.11 12.48
C ILE A 20 30.28 4.41 12.27
N GLY A 21 31.30 5.17 11.87
CA GLY A 21 32.63 4.62 11.60
C GLY A 21 32.68 3.92 10.24
N PRO A 22 32.88 2.58 10.16
CA PRO A 22 32.97 1.87 8.89
C PRO A 22 31.75 2.09 7.98
N PRO A 23 31.96 2.27 6.66
CA PRO A 23 30.89 2.59 5.71
C PRO A 23 29.89 1.44 5.51
N ASP A 24 30.26 0.20 5.86
CA ASP A 24 29.37 -0.96 5.82
C ASP A 24 28.39 -1.03 7.00
N GLY A 25 28.48 -0.11 7.96
CA GLY A 25 27.60 -0.05 9.12
C GLY A 25 27.88 -1.07 10.22
N SER A 26 29.02 -1.77 10.17
CA SER A 26 29.45 -2.70 11.22
C SER A 26 29.60 -2.03 12.60
N GLY A 27 29.90 -0.72 12.64
CA GLY A 27 29.95 0.09 13.86
C GLY A 27 28.58 0.59 14.37
N GLY A 28 27.48 0.26 13.68
CA GLY A 28 26.13 0.75 13.96
C GLY A 28 25.74 1.98 13.13
N TYR A 29 24.64 2.63 13.52
CA TYR A 29 23.98 3.66 12.72
C TYR A 29 23.53 4.84 13.57
N THR A 30 23.66 6.04 13.02
CA THR A 30 22.95 7.23 13.49
C THR A 30 21.64 7.36 12.72
N VAL A 31 20.51 7.37 13.43
CA VAL A 31 19.18 7.58 12.87
C VAL A 31 18.74 9.00 13.21
N ARG A 32 18.48 9.83 12.19
CA ARG A 32 17.99 11.20 12.38
C ARG A 32 16.52 11.28 12.00
N PHE A 33 15.78 11.94 12.86
CA PHE A 33 14.34 12.09 12.74
C PHE A 33 13.90 13.48 13.20
N GLN A 34 12.69 13.84 12.82
CA GLN A 34 12.08 15.13 13.13
C GLN A 34 10.60 14.92 13.48
N SER A 35 9.97 15.92 14.09
CA SER A 35 8.53 15.85 14.34
C SER A 35 7.76 15.79 13.01
N SER A 36 6.79 14.87 12.92
CA SER A 36 5.89 14.74 11.77
C SER A 36 4.70 15.69 11.83
N THR A 37 4.40 16.26 13.00
CA THR A 37 3.19 17.04 13.31
C THR A 37 3.48 18.52 13.59
N ALA A 38 4.69 18.85 14.07
CA ALA A 38 5.04 20.21 14.44
C ALA A 38 5.28 21.11 13.22
N PHE A 39 4.79 22.36 13.30
CA PHE A 39 5.02 23.39 12.29
C PHE A 39 6.52 23.76 12.17
N PHE A 40 7.22 23.84 13.31
CA PHE A 40 8.67 24.01 13.37
C PHE A 40 9.35 22.69 13.73
N LYS A 41 9.93 22.03 12.73
CA LYS A 41 10.52 20.70 12.89
C LYS A 41 11.90 20.77 13.56
N LYS A 42 11.98 20.35 14.83
CA LYS A 42 13.25 20.14 15.52
C LYS A 42 13.88 18.81 15.07
N LYS A 43 15.10 18.87 14.56
CA LYS A 43 15.88 17.68 14.20
C LYS A 43 16.48 17.04 15.45
N GLN A 44 16.37 15.72 15.53
CA GLN A 44 16.92 14.90 16.61
C GLN A 44 17.63 13.69 16.01
N SER A 45 18.48 13.05 16.80
CA SER A 45 19.16 11.81 16.42
C SER A 45 19.24 10.83 17.57
N LEU A 46 19.41 9.56 17.23
CA LEU A 46 19.78 8.47 18.14
C LEU A 46 20.78 7.55 17.45
N THR A 47 21.47 6.74 18.23
CA THR A 47 22.36 5.69 17.70
C THR A 47 21.75 4.31 17.93
N ALA A 48 22.00 3.39 17.01
CA ALA A 48 21.51 2.02 17.07
C ALA A 48 22.58 1.06 16.54
N ARG A 49 22.67 -0.15 17.11
CA ARG A 49 23.57 -1.20 16.59
C ARG A 49 23.07 -1.85 15.30
N GLY A 50 21.77 -1.77 15.03
CA GLY A 50 21.13 -2.26 13.83
C GLY A 50 19.85 -1.49 13.54
N VAL A 51 19.37 -1.56 12.30
CA VAL A 51 18.21 -0.81 11.82
C VAL A 51 17.28 -1.75 11.05
N VAL A 52 15.98 -1.67 11.36
CA VAL A 52 14.93 -2.35 10.60
C VAL A 52 14.05 -1.28 9.94
N PHE A 53 14.01 -1.26 8.61
CA PHE A 53 13.07 -0.44 7.87
C PHE A 53 11.73 -1.16 7.80
N ALA A 54 10.70 -0.51 8.34
CA ALA A 54 9.32 -1.01 8.39
C ALA A 54 8.29 0.11 8.17
N GLY A 55 8.61 1.07 7.31
CA GLY A 55 7.75 2.24 7.01
C GLY A 55 6.64 1.95 5.99
N GLY A 56 6.48 0.69 5.57
CA GLY A 56 5.66 0.34 4.41
C GLY A 56 6.31 0.80 3.11
N VAL A 57 5.77 0.41 1.95
CA VAL A 57 6.38 0.75 0.65
C VAL A 57 6.55 2.27 0.49
N LEU A 58 5.54 3.04 0.88
CA LEU A 58 5.54 4.51 0.73
C LEU A 58 6.41 5.24 1.76
N GLY A 59 6.83 4.59 2.85
CA GLY A 59 7.80 5.15 3.80
C GLY A 59 9.22 4.69 3.50
N THR A 60 9.40 3.38 3.33
CA THR A 60 10.70 2.72 3.18
C THR A 60 11.35 3.03 1.83
N VAL A 61 10.65 2.86 0.71
CA VAL A 61 11.28 2.99 -0.62
C VAL A 61 11.73 4.42 -0.91
N PRO A 62 10.92 5.48 -0.67
CA PRO A 62 11.37 6.86 -0.86
C PRO A 62 12.55 7.22 0.04
N LEU A 63 12.56 6.72 1.28
CA LEU A 63 13.66 6.92 2.22
C LEU A 63 14.94 6.24 1.69
N LEU A 64 14.88 4.95 1.32
CA LEU A 64 16.05 4.23 0.76
C LEU A 64 16.60 4.91 -0.51
N LEU A 65 15.73 5.36 -1.43
CA LEU A 65 16.16 6.10 -2.61
C LEU A 65 16.89 7.40 -2.25
N LYS A 66 16.46 8.09 -1.20
CA LYS A 66 17.10 9.30 -0.69
C LYS A 66 18.45 8.99 -0.03
N LEU A 67 18.48 7.97 0.83
CA LEU A 67 19.69 7.55 1.53
C LEU A 67 20.77 7.08 0.56
N LYS A 68 20.38 6.36 -0.51
CA LYS A 68 21.30 5.93 -1.58
C LYS A 68 22.05 7.09 -2.23
N GLN A 69 21.41 8.24 -2.38
CA GLN A 69 22.03 9.44 -2.96
C GLN A 69 22.86 10.24 -1.94
N SER A 70 22.92 9.80 -0.68
CA SER A 70 23.53 10.56 0.42
C SER A 70 24.27 9.66 1.40
N SER A 71 23.63 9.27 2.50
CA SER A 71 24.26 8.61 3.65
C SER A 71 24.50 7.12 3.49
N LEU A 72 23.84 6.47 2.53
CA LEU A 72 23.94 5.03 2.26
C LEU A 72 24.25 4.73 0.77
N PRO A 73 25.36 5.21 0.20
CA PRO A 73 25.69 5.03 -1.23
C PRO A 73 25.85 3.57 -1.66
N GLY A 74 26.20 2.67 -0.75
CA GLY A 74 26.31 1.22 -0.99
C GLY A 74 24.99 0.47 -1.15
N LEU A 75 23.82 1.14 -1.06
CA LEU A 75 22.53 0.48 -1.32
C LEU A 75 22.49 -0.02 -2.76
N SER A 76 21.85 -1.17 -3.01
CA SER A 76 21.68 -1.73 -4.36
C SER A 76 21.06 -0.71 -5.35
N ASP A 77 21.45 -0.76 -6.62
CA ASP A 77 20.79 -0.01 -7.70
C ASP A 77 19.35 -0.47 -7.97
N ARG A 78 18.95 -1.61 -7.39
CA ARG A 78 17.62 -2.20 -7.50
C ARG A 78 16.59 -1.59 -6.56
N VAL A 79 16.97 -0.62 -5.70
CA VAL A 79 16.00 0.11 -4.88
C VAL A 79 14.96 0.79 -5.76
N GLY A 80 13.69 0.57 -5.43
CA GLY A 80 12.52 1.07 -6.16
C GLY A 80 12.06 0.19 -7.32
N TYR A 81 12.76 -0.88 -7.69
CA TYR A 81 12.30 -1.81 -8.72
C TYR A 81 11.31 -2.85 -8.19
N GLY A 82 10.53 -3.46 -9.10
CA GLY A 82 9.61 -4.54 -8.74
C GLY A 82 8.42 -4.10 -7.90
N ILE A 83 8.04 -2.81 -8.00
CA ILE A 83 6.83 -2.29 -7.34
C ILE A 83 5.61 -2.93 -7.99
N ARG A 84 4.62 -3.33 -7.20
CA ARG A 84 3.40 -3.99 -7.67
C ARG A 84 2.18 -3.37 -7.01
N THR A 85 1.05 -3.46 -7.70
CA THR A 85 -0.24 -2.87 -7.28
C THR A 85 -1.36 -3.90 -7.25
N ASN A 86 -1.03 -5.21 -7.27
CA ASN A 86 -1.98 -6.34 -7.33
C ASN A 86 -3.05 -6.28 -8.44
N ASN A 87 -2.88 -5.39 -9.43
CA ASN A 87 -3.88 -5.06 -10.47
C ASN A 87 -5.31 -4.98 -9.92
N GLU A 88 -5.49 -4.09 -8.95
CA GLU A 88 -6.73 -3.98 -8.19
C GLU A 88 -7.75 -3.03 -8.81
N SER A 89 -9.02 -3.28 -8.50
CA SER A 89 -10.10 -2.32 -8.67
C SER A 89 -10.98 -2.32 -7.42
N LEU A 90 -11.20 -1.13 -6.84
CA LEU A 90 -12.05 -0.93 -5.68
C LEU A 90 -13.33 -0.24 -6.10
N ILE A 91 -14.43 -0.99 -6.11
CA ILE A 91 -15.73 -0.50 -6.55
C ILE A 91 -16.69 -0.43 -5.36
N ALA A 92 -17.14 0.76 -5.02
CA ALA A 92 -18.11 1.01 -3.96
C ALA A 92 -19.53 0.99 -4.54
N ILE A 93 -20.41 0.16 -3.98
CA ILE A 93 -21.79 0.02 -4.42
C ILE A 93 -22.71 0.48 -3.31
N THR A 94 -23.29 1.67 -3.48
CA THR A 94 -24.11 2.33 -2.46
C THR A 94 -25.59 2.17 -2.79
N THR A 95 -26.33 1.53 -1.90
CA THR A 95 -27.80 1.43 -1.97
C THR A 95 -28.48 2.55 -1.19
N VAL A 96 -29.70 2.91 -1.59
CA VAL A 96 -30.56 3.83 -0.84
C VAL A 96 -31.52 3.09 0.09
N ASP A 97 -31.57 1.76 -0.04
CA ASP A 97 -32.45 0.90 0.74
C ASP A 97 -31.95 0.84 2.19
N LYS A 98 -32.92 0.88 3.12
CA LYS A 98 -32.64 1.00 4.56
C LYS A 98 -32.85 -0.28 5.36
N ASP A 99 -33.30 -1.32 4.70
CA ASP A 99 -33.65 -2.64 5.27
C ASP A 99 -32.42 -3.40 5.81
N LYS A 100 -31.22 -3.08 5.30
CA LYS A 100 -29.96 -3.73 5.69
C LYS A 100 -28.91 -2.73 6.15
N ASP A 101 -28.07 -3.21 7.06
CA ASP A 101 -26.85 -2.54 7.51
C ASP A 101 -25.64 -3.31 6.98
N LEU A 102 -25.03 -2.80 5.91
CA LEU A 102 -23.89 -3.41 5.23
C LEU A 102 -22.56 -3.23 6.00
N SER A 103 -22.56 -2.47 7.09
CA SER A 103 -21.35 -2.25 7.91
C SER A 103 -21.09 -3.36 8.93
N LYS A 104 -22.09 -4.21 9.20
CA LYS A 104 -22.00 -5.26 10.22
C LYS A 104 -21.27 -6.49 9.68
N GLY A 105 -20.51 -7.17 10.55
CA GLY A 105 -19.83 -8.43 10.25
C GLY A 105 -18.32 -8.28 10.06
N VAL A 106 -17.68 -9.35 9.58
CA VAL A 106 -16.24 -9.35 9.28
C VAL A 106 -15.97 -8.48 8.06
N ALA A 107 -14.87 -7.70 8.10
CA ALA A 107 -14.50 -6.77 7.04
C ALA A 107 -14.41 -7.44 5.67
N ILE A 108 -13.78 -8.62 5.59
CA ILE A 108 -13.72 -9.48 4.41
C ILE A 108 -14.19 -10.86 4.84
N SER A 109 -15.32 -11.31 4.29
CA SER A 109 -16.02 -12.51 4.77
C SER A 109 -15.92 -13.72 3.85
N SER A 110 -15.60 -13.51 2.57
CA SER A 110 -15.57 -14.55 1.56
C SER A 110 -14.69 -14.12 0.39
N ILE A 111 -14.23 -15.09 -0.40
CA ILE A 111 -13.50 -14.85 -1.64
C ILE A 111 -14.25 -15.56 -2.76
N LEU A 112 -14.57 -14.84 -3.82
CA LEU A 112 -15.09 -15.41 -5.06
C LEU A 112 -13.95 -15.49 -6.06
N HIS A 113 -13.47 -16.69 -6.35
CA HIS A 113 -12.55 -16.93 -7.46
C HIS A 113 -13.36 -16.96 -8.75
N THR A 114 -13.04 -16.07 -9.68
CA THR A 114 -13.74 -16.00 -10.98
C THR A 114 -12.99 -16.76 -12.06
N ASP A 115 -11.66 -16.80 -11.95
CA ASP A 115 -10.77 -17.66 -12.73
C ASP A 115 -9.51 -18.03 -11.91
N GLN A 116 -8.49 -18.57 -12.56
CA GLN A 116 -7.23 -18.98 -11.92
C GLN A 116 -6.41 -17.81 -11.35
N TYR A 117 -6.56 -16.62 -11.93
CA TYR A 117 -5.75 -15.44 -11.68
C TYR A 117 -6.54 -14.26 -11.08
N SER A 118 -7.88 -14.36 -11.03
CA SER A 118 -8.80 -13.28 -10.68
C SER A 118 -9.73 -13.70 -9.54
N HIS A 119 -9.93 -12.79 -8.60
CA HIS A 119 -10.88 -12.99 -7.51
C HIS A 119 -11.47 -11.67 -7.02
N LEU A 120 -12.59 -11.80 -6.33
CA LEU A 120 -13.41 -10.71 -5.82
C LEU A 120 -13.69 -10.92 -4.34
N GLU A 121 -13.48 -9.88 -3.55
CA GLU A 121 -13.74 -9.87 -2.11
C GLU A 121 -14.74 -8.76 -1.74
N PRO A 122 -15.80 -9.06 -0.98
CA PRO A 122 -16.63 -8.04 -0.38
C PRO A 122 -15.90 -7.43 0.83
N VAL A 123 -15.61 -6.13 0.76
CA VAL A 123 -15.00 -5.33 1.81
C VAL A 123 -16.04 -4.44 2.49
N ARG A 124 -16.16 -4.56 3.82
CA ARG A 124 -17.06 -3.77 4.67
C ARG A 124 -16.26 -2.78 5.49
N TYR A 125 -16.80 -1.57 5.60
CA TYR A 125 -16.32 -0.56 6.54
C TYR A 125 -17.27 -0.46 7.73
N SER A 126 -16.73 -0.14 8.90
CA SER A 126 -17.54 0.08 10.10
C SER A 126 -18.43 1.32 9.97
N ALA A 127 -19.59 1.30 10.63
CA ALA A 127 -20.50 2.45 10.71
C ALA A 127 -19.74 3.74 11.07
N GLY A 128 -20.10 4.85 10.42
CA GLY A 128 -19.42 6.14 10.57
C GLY A 128 -18.20 6.34 9.65
N SER A 129 -17.79 5.35 8.85
CA SER A 129 -16.69 5.49 7.87
C SER A 129 -17.08 6.27 6.61
N GLY A 130 -17.76 7.41 6.79
CA GLY A 130 -18.33 8.21 5.70
C GLY A 130 -17.32 9.03 4.89
N PHE A 131 -16.06 9.09 5.30
CA PHE A 131 -15.01 9.83 4.58
C PHE A 131 -14.86 9.35 3.12
N TRP A 132 -14.99 8.04 2.88
CA TRP A 132 -14.87 7.44 1.55
C TRP A 132 -15.83 8.01 0.51
N ARG A 133 -17.01 8.51 0.92
CA ARG A 133 -17.97 9.11 -0.01
C ARG A 133 -17.41 10.34 -0.75
N LEU A 134 -16.41 11.01 -0.19
CA LEU A 134 -15.77 12.18 -0.78
C LEU A 134 -14.75 11.81 -1.86
N LEU A 135 -14.34 10.54 -1.90
CA LEU A 135 -13.28 10.03 -2.78
C LEU A 135 -13.81 9.22 -3.95
N VAL A 136 -15.13 9.02 -4.05
CA VAL A 136 -15.75 8.19 -5.09
C VAL A 136 -16.51 9.05 -6.10
N LEU A 137 -16.52 8.61 -7.35
CA LEU A 137 -17.30 9.18 -8.44
C LEU A 137 -18.09 8.08 -9.16
N PRO A 138 -19.15 8.43 -9.91
CA PRO A 138 -19.78 7.48 -10.82
C PRO A 138 -18.71 6.81 -11.69
N MET A 139 -18.79 5.48 -11.77
CA MET A 139 -17.87 4.73 -12.63
C MET A 139 -18.00 5.20 -14.08
N ALA A 140 -16.87 5.59 -14.68
CA ALA A 140 -16.81 6.04 -16.06
C ALA A 140 -15.57 5.50 -16.78
N HIS A 141 -15.83 4.81 -17.89
CA HIS A 141 -14.82 4.18 -18.73
C HIS A 141 -14.64 4.94 -20.04
N GLY A 142 -13.42 5.04 -20.57
CA GLY A 142 -13.19 5.67 -21.85
C GLY A 142 -11.71 5.81 -22.18
N GLY A 143 -11.40 5.73 -23.48
CA GLY A 143 -10.02 5.80 -23.99
C GLY A 143 -9.33 7.16 -23.78
N ASN A 144 -10.07 8.22 -23.44
CA ASN A 144 -9.52 9.52 -23.09
C ASN A 144 -10.30 10.20 -21.96
N THR A 145 -9.68 11.19 -21.32
CA THR A 145 -10.22 11.91 -20.17
C THR A 145 -11.52 12.64 -20.46
N LEU A 146 -11.63 13.31 -21.62
CA LEU A 146 -12.84 14.05 -22.00
C LEU A 146 -14.06 13.14 -22.09
N SER A 147 -13.91 11.95 -22.67
CA SER A 147 -14.97 10.95 -22.74
C SER A 147 -15.45 10.51 -21.35
N ARG A 148 -14.53 10.30 -20.40
CA ARG A 148 -14.88 9.90 -19.02
C ARG A 148 -15.59 11.03 -18.27
N LEU A 149 -15.08 12.25 -18.36
CA LEU A 149 -15.71 13.43 -17.75
C LEU A 149 -17.11 13.68 -18.34
N GLY A 150 -17.27 13.54 -19.65
CA GLY A 150 -18.57 13.63 -20.31
C GLY A 150 -19.55 12.56 -19.82
N LYS A 151 -19.10 11.33 -19.59
CA LYS A 151 -19.93 10.25 -19.02
C LYS A 151 -20.32 10.50 -17.57
N ILE A 152 -19.41 11.03 -16.75
CA ILE A 152 -19.72 11.44 -15.37
C ILE A 152 -20.78 12.55 -15.38
N ALA A 153 -20.57 13.59 -16.19
CA ALA A 153 -21.52 14.69 -16.33
C ALA A 153 -22.88 14.20 -16.82
N TRP A 154 -22.90 13.32 -17.83
CA TRP A 154 -24.12 12.72 -18.34
C TRP A 154 -24.86 11.87 -17.29
N ASP A 155 -24.14 11.09 -16.48
CA ASP A 155 -24.75 10.31 -15.39
C ASP A 155 -25.41 11.23 -14.35
N TRP A 156 -24.77 12.34 -13.99
CA TRP A 156 -25.35 13.35 -13.09
C TRP A 156 -26.57 14.05 -13.69
N LEU A 157 -26.52 14.41 -14.97
CA LEU A 157 -27.61 15.09 -15.67
C LEU A 157 -28.81 14.18 -15.97
N SER A 158 -28.56 12.92 -16.32
CA SER A 158 -29.61 11.96 -16.65
C SER A 158 -30.31 11.37 -15.42
N ARG A 159 -29.65 11.36 -14.25
CA ARG A 159 -30.16 10.77 -13.00
C ARG A 159 -29.86 11.63 -11.77
N PRO A 160 -30.27 12.92 -11.74
CA PRO A 160 -29.88 13.85 -10.68
C PRO A 160 -30.40 13.42 -9.31
N LEU A 161 -31.68 13.02 -9.22
CA LEU A 161 -32.28 12.59 -7.95
C LEU A 161 -31.64 11.31 -7.41
N ALA A 162 -31.29 10.34 -8.26
CA ALA A 162 -30.65 9.11 -7.82
C ALA A 162 -29.23 9.38 -7.31
N ASN A 163 -28.48 10.24 -8.00
CA ASN A 163 -27.14 10.65 -7.59
C ASN A 163 -27.15 11.41 -6.26
N LEU A 164 -28.08 12.35 -6.08
CA LEU A 164 -28.24 13.06 -4.81
C LEU A 164 -28.59 12.10 -3.67
N LYS A 165 -29.52 11.16 -3.88
CA LYS A 165 -29.87 10.16 -2.86
C LYS A 165 -28.67 9.31 -2.42
N VAL A 166 -27.85 8.87 -3.39
CA VAL A 166 -26.62 8.10 -3.11
C VAL A 166 -25.57 8.95 -2.40
N ALA A 167 -25.36 10.20 -2.82
CA ALA A 167 -24.39 11.11 -2.22
C ALA A 167 -24.74 11.50 -0.77
N PHE A 168 -26.03 11.59 -0.47
CA PHE A 168 -26.57 12.05 0.82
C PHE A 168 -27.22 10.92 1.64
N VAL A 169 -26.79 9.67 1.46
CA VAL A 169 -27.15 8.61 2.40
C VAL A 169 -26.74 8.96 3.83
N ASP A 170 -27.51 8.47 4.79
CA ASP A 170 -27.36 8.76 6.22
C ASP A 170 -26.01 8.31 6.77
N ASP A 171 -25.63 7.06 6.51
CA ASP A 171 -24.32 6.52 6.85
C ASP A 171 -23.80 5.69 5.66
N TRP A 172 -22.80 6.24 4.96
CA TRP A 172 -22.27 5.62 3.76
C TRP A 172 -21.80 4.18 3.98
N ALA A 173 -21.20 3.87 5.13
CA ALA A 173 -20.70 2.53 5.43
C ALA A 173 -21.83 1.53 5.65
N LYS A 174 -22.94 1.95 6.26
CA LYS A 174 -24.15 1.10 6.41
C LYS A 174 -24.85 0.84 5.08
N ARG A 175 -24.66 1.73 4.12
CA ARG A 175 -25.33 1.70 2.80
C ARG A 175 -24.45 1.21 1.67
N THR A 176 -23.17 0.90 1.92
CA THR A 176 -22.21 0.57 0.86
C THR A 176 -21.53 -0.76 1.08
N GLN A 177 -21.52 -1.59 0.04
CA GLN A 177 -20.61 -2.72 -0.08
C GLN A 177 -19.48 -2.33 -1.03
N THR A 178 -18.23 -2.39 -0.56
CA THR A 178 -17.08 -2.28 -1.46
C THR A 178 -16.75 -3.67 -2.00
N LEU A 179 -16.49 -3.76 -3.29
CA LEU A 179 -15.97 -4.95 -3.94
C LEU A 179 -14.51 -4.67 -4.32
N LEU A 180 -13.61 -5.48 -3.78
CA LEU A 180 -12.19 -5.47 -4.11
C LEU A 180 -11.94 -6.59 -5.11
N PHE A 181 -11.64 -6.22 -6.35
CA PHE A 181 -11.20 -7.15 -7.39
C PHE A 181 -9.68 -7.09 -7.48
N MET A 182 -9.03 -8.25 -7.59
CA MET A 182 -7.57 -8.35 -7.64
C MET A 182 -7.14 -9.40 -8.66
N GLN A 183 -5.96 -9.21 -9.27
CA GLN A 183 -5.39 -10.18 -10.21
C GLN A 183 -3.92 -10.51 -9.91
N THR A 184 -3.52 -11.77 -10.09
CA THR A 184 -2.14 -12.25 -9.97
C THR A 184 -1.33 -11.99 -11.26
N LEU A 185 -1.50 -10.84 -11.90
CA LEU A 185 -0.73 -10.49 -13.10
C LEU A 185 0.67 -10.00 -12.70
N ASP A 186 1.70 -10.48 -13.41
CA ASP A 186 3.08 -10.06 -13.18
C ASP A 186 3.40 -8.80 -14.00
N SER A 187 2.89 -7.68 -13.49
CA SER A 187 3.24 -6.33 -13.92
C SER A 187 4.02 -5.64 -12.82
N THR A 188 5.13 -5.00 -13.17
CA THR A 188 5.93 -4.23 -12.23
C THR A 188 6.10 -2.79 -12.66
N LEU A 189 6.14 -1.93 -11.66
CA LEU A 189 6.51 -0.53 -11.73
C LEU A 189 7.89 -0.33 -11.10
N ARG A 190 8.46 0.83 -11.37
CA ARG A 190 9.66 1.33 -10.72
C ARG A 190 9.38 2.68 -10.07
N PHE A 191 9.73 2.78 -8.80
CA PHE A 191 9.79 3.99 -8.03
C PHE A 191 11.16 4.65 -8.14
N GLN A 192 11.18 5.95 -8.42
CA GLN A 192 12.39 6.74 -8.58
C GLN A 192 12.21 8.12 -7.94
N ARG A 193 13.32 8.72 -7.49
CA ARG A 193 13.31 10.14 -7.15
C ARG A 193 13.26 10.98 -8.43
N GLY A 194 12.30 11.88 -8.49
CA GLY A 194 12.26 12.95 -9.48
C GLY A 194 13.33 14.00 -9.19
N TRP A 195 13.62 14.81 -10.19
CA TRP A 195 14.64 15.86 -10.13
C TRP A 195 14.34 16.95 -9.06
N LEU A 196 13.06 17.19 -8.75
CA LEU A 196 12.61 18.08 -7.65
C LEU A 196 12.54 17.39 -6.28
N GLY A 197 13.06 16.16 -6.15
CA GLY A 197 13.10 15.43 -4.88
C GLY A 197 11.82 14.68 -4.49
N GLY A 198 10.73 14.82 -5.25
CA GLY A 198 9.50 14.02 -5.11
C GLY A 198 9.63 12.61 -5.71
N MET A 199 8.63 11.76 -5.48
CA MET A 199 8.58 10.40 -6.06
C MET A 199 7.97 10.40 -7.46
N ARG A 200 8.49 9.53 -8.33
CA ARG A 200 7.94 9.24 -9.65
C ARG A 200 7.82 7.73 -9.83
N SER A 201 6.75 7.30 -10.47
CA SER A 201 6.54 5.91 -10.89
C SER A 201 6.74 5.79 -12.40
N ARG A 202 7.30 4.67 -12.85
CA ARG A 202 7.41 4.28 -14.27
C ARG A 202 7.06 2.81 -14.42
N LEU A 203 6.68 2.40 -15.63
CA LEU A 203 6.60 0.98 -15.96
C LEU A 203 8.00 0.35 -15.91
N ASP A 204 8.09 -0.87 -15.39
CA ASP A 204 9.33 -1.65 -15.32
C ASP A 204 9.23 -2.88 -16.21
N LYS A 205 8.37 -3.84 -15.87
CA LYS A 205 8.12 -5.06 -16.67
C LYS A 205 6.63 -5.35 -16.82
N GLY A 206 6.27 -6.01 -17.92
CA GLY A 206 4.89 -6.43 -18.18
C GLY A 206 3.96 -5.30 -18.63
N PRO A 207 2.65 -5.59 -18.78
CA PRO A 207 1.66 -4.61 -19.20
C PRO A 207 1.42 -3.57 -18.10
N ALA A 208 1.09 -2.33 -18.45
CA ALA A 208 0.75 -1.33 -17.45
C ALA A 208 -0.53 -1.72 -16.68
N PRO A 209 -0.59 -1.52 -15.35
CA PRO A 209 -1.82 -1.70 -14.59
C PRO A 209 -2.94 -0.82 -15.17
N SER A 210 -4.13 -1.39 -15.28
CA SER A 210 -5.30 -0.70 -15.84
C SER A 210 -6.27 -0.30 -14.74
N ALA A 211 -6.78 0.93 -14.80
CA ALA A 211 -7.91 1.37 -13.98
C ALA A 211 -9.23 0.70 -14.39
N PHE A 212 -9.26 0.08 -15.57
CA PHE A 212 -10.47 -0.39 -16.22
C PHE A 212 -10.37 -1.89 -16.43
N ILE A 213 -11.04 -2.64 -15.57
CA ILE A 213 -11.10 -4.09 -15.59
C ILE A 213 -12.54 -4.50 -15.91
N PRO A 214 -12.83 -4.97 -17.14
CA PRO A 214 -14.20 -5.25 -17.59
C PRO A 214 -14.95 -6.25 -16.72
N GLU A 215 -14.23 -7.25 -16.21
CA GLU A 215 -14.80 -8.26 -15.32
C GLU A 215 -15.24 -7.67 -13.98
N ALA A 216 -14.38 -6.88 -13.33
CA ALA A 216 -14.72 -6.16 -12.09
C ALA A 216 -15.94 -5.26 -12.27
N GLU A 217 -16.03 -4.55 -13.40
CA GLU A 217 -17.19 -3.73 -13.74
C GLU A 217 -18.46 -4.56 -13.91
N SER A 218 -18.38 -5.69 -14.62
CA SER A 218 -19.51 -6.58 -14.83
C SER A 218 -20.05 -7.10 -13.50
N LEU A 219 -19.17 -7.59 -12.62
CA LEU A 219 -19.54 -8.09 -11.30
C LEU A 219 -20.15 -6.99 -10.42
N ALA A 220 -19.57 -5.79 -10.44
CA ALA A 220 -20.11 -4.67 -9.68
C ALA A 220 -21.49 -4.22 -10.18
N LYS A 221 -21.73 -4.21 -11.50
CA LYS A 221 -23.06 -3.92 -12.05
C LYS A 221 -24.08 -5.00 -11.69
N GLN A 222 -23.68 -6.27 -11.72
CA GLN A 222 -24.55 -7.38 -11.30
C GLN A 222 -24.91 -7.26 -9.82
N TYR A 223 -23.92 -7.04 -8.95
CA TYR A 223 -24.14 -6.84 -7.51
C TYR A 223 -25.00 -5.60 -7.24
N GLY A 224 -24.76 -4.49 -7.94
CA GLY A 224 -25.58 -3.29 -7.86
C GLY A 224 -27.06 -3.55 -8.16
N LYS A 225 -27.38 -4.38 -9.16
CA LYS A 225 -28.77 -4.79 -9.40
C LYS A 225 -29.37 -5.58 -8.25
N LEU A 226 -28.60 -6.45 -7.61
CA LEU A 226 -29.07 -7.30 -6.50
C LEU A 226 -29.42 -6.49 -5.24
N ILE A 227 -28.69 -5.41 -4.97
CA ILE A 227 -28.90 -4.58 -3.77
C ILE A 227 -29.57 -3.24 -4.06
N ASN A 228 -30.10 -3.05 -5.28
CA ASN A 228 -30.62 -1.75 -5.74
C ASN A 228 -29.61 -0.60 -5.51
N GLY A 229 -28.33 -0.91 -5.72
CA GLY A 229 -27.19 -0.04 -5.43
C GLY A 229 -26.54 0.53 -6.67
N LYS A 230 -25.97 1.73 -6.51
CA LYS A 230 -25.22 2.42 -7.55
C LYS A 230 -23.72 2.15 -7.40
N PRO A 231 -23.04 1.62 -8.43
CA PRO A 231 -21.60 1.45 -8.41
C PRO A 231 -20.87 2.78 -8.65
N THR A 232 -19.80 2.98 -7.90
CA THR A 232 -18.90 4.13 -7.91
C THR A 232 -17.47 3.62 -7.78
N SER A 233 -16.48 4.34 -8.34
CA SER A 233 -15.07 4.00 -8.20
C SER A 233 -14.28 5.18 -7.64
N LEU A 234 -13.05 4.92 -7.19
CA LEU A 234 -12.17 5.96 -6.66
C LEU A 234 -11.91 7.02 -7.73
N ALA A 235 -12.03 8.29 -7.37
CA ALA A 235 -12.10 9.42 -8.30
C ALA A 235 -10.91 9.52 -9.28
N LEU A 236 -9.72 9.05 -8.88
CA LEU A 236 -8.53 9.07 -9.75
C LEU A 236 -8.72 8.20 -11.00
N GLU A 237 -9.51 7.13 -10.93
CA GLU A 237 -9.77 6.22 -12.05
C GLU A 237 -10.58 6.92 -13.17
N PRO A 238 -11.80 7.43 -12.93
CA PRO A 238 -12.55 8.09 -13.99
C PRO A 238 -11.95 9.46 -14.35
N LEU A 239 -11.34 10.21 -13.42
CA LEU A 239 -10.76 11.52 -13.72
C LEU A 239 -9.45 11.41 -14.52
N LEU A 240 -8.51 10.57 -14.08
CA LEU A 240 -7.15 10.56 -14.61
C LEU A 240 -6.79 9.25 -15.33
N GLY A 241 -7.63 8.22 -15.25
CA GLY A 241 -7.31 6.90 -15.80
C GLY A 241 -6.19 6.20 -15.01
N ILE A 242 -5.95 6.63 -13.77
CA ILE A 242 -4.90 6.10 -12.91
C ILE A 242 -5.51 5.00 -12.03
N PRO A 243 -5.01 3.76 -12.10
CA PRO A 243 -5.51 2.68 -11.24
C PRO A 243 -5.19 2.98 -9.77
N SER A 244 -6.10 2.56 -8.90
CA SER A 244 -5.91 2.64 -7.46
C SER A 244 -5.60 1.25 -6.89
N THR A 245 -4.79 1.20 -5.83
CA THR A 245 -4.51 -0.05 -5.11
C THR A 245 -4.46 0.23 -3.62
N ALA A 246 -4.98 -0.71 -2.83
CA ALA A 246 -4.78 -0.75 -1.39
C ALA A 246 -3.45 -1.44 -1.03
N HIS A 247 -2.97 -2.32 -1.90
CA HIS A 247 -1.84 -3.21 -1.64
C HIS A 247 -0.65 -2.90 -2.55
N ILE A 248 -0.03 -1.74 -2.33
CA ILE A 248 1.28 -1.48 -2.93
C ILE A 248 2.37 -2.34 -2.27
N LEU A 249 3.16 -3.02 -3.10
CA LEU A 249 4.18 -4.00 -2.69
C LEU A 249 5.49 -3.79 -3.45
N GLY A 250 6.60 -4.31 -2.93
CA GLY A 250 7.90 -4.31 -3.60
C GLY A 250 8.68 -2.99 -3.48
N GLY A 251 9.77 -2.87 -4.24
CA GLY A 251 10.70 -1.73 -4.18
C GLY A 251 11.94 -1.96 -3.30
N ALA A 252 11.94 -2.97 -2.44
CA ALA A 252 13.12 -3.48 -1.75
C ALA A 252 13.16 -5.02 -1.85
N VAL A 253 12.99 -5.53 -3.07
CA VAL A 253 12.78 -6.95 -3.35
C VAL A 253 14.00 -7.82 -3.02
N MET A 254 13.75 -9.09 -2.72
CA MET A 254 14.77 -10.10 -2.53
C MET A 254 15.52 -10.38 -3.84
N GLY A 255 16.82 -10.63 -3.74
CA GLY A 255 17.65 -11.05 -4.87
C GLY A 255 18.72 -12.05 -4.43
N LYS A 256 19.36 -12.68 -5.40
CA LYS A 256 20.53 -13.53 -5.16
C LYS A 256 21.71 -12.71 -4.64
N ASP A 257 21.87 -11.50 -5.14
CA ASP A 257 22.88 -10.52 -4.76
C ASP A 257 22.39 -9.08 -5.03
N ALA A 258 23.26 -8.11 -4.76
CA ALA A 258 22.97 -6.68 -4.88
C ALA A 258 22.64 -6.22 -6.32
N SER A 259 23.00 -7.00 -7.35
CA SER A 259 22.68 -6.67 -8.74
C SER A 259 21.25 -7.06 -9.12
N GLU A 260 20.64 -8.02 -8.41
CA GLU A 260 19.31 -8.54 -8.70
C GLU A 260 18.24 -8.02 -7.73
N GLY A 261 18.59 -7.75 -6.47
CA GLY A 261 17.69 -7.25 -5.43
C GLY A 261 18.33 -6.31 -4.42
N VAL A 262 17.53 -5.88 -3.44
CA VAL A 262 17.96 -4.96 -2.37
C VAL A 262 18.31 -5.72 -1.09
N ILE A 263 17.61 -6.84 -0.85
CA ILE A 263 17.80 -7.67 0.33
C ILE A 263 18.09 -9.12 -0.06
N ASP A 264 18.73 -9.86 0.84
CA ASP A 264 18.91 -11.30 0.71
C ASP A 264 17.65 -12.09 1.14
N LYS A 265 17.72 -13.42 1.05
CA LYS A 265 16.65 -14.35 1.47
C LYS A 265 16.30 -14.27 2.97
N ASP A 266 17.08 -13.57 3.77
CA ASP A 266 16.94 -13.40 5.21
C ASP A 266 16.68 -11.93 5.59
N ASN A 267 16.24 -11.14 4.61
CA ASN A 267 15.84 -9.74 4.69
C ASN A 267 16.97 -8.75 4.97
N ARG A 268 18.23 -9.19 4.90
CA ARG A 268 19.40 -8.34 5.15
C ARG A 268 19.67 -7.48 3.91
N VAL A 269 19.83 -6.18 4.14
CA VAL A 269 20.14 -5.24 3.06
C VAL A 269 21.55 -5.49 2.54
N PHE A 270 21.68 -5.70 1.23
CA PHE A 270 23.00 -5.84 0.64
C PHE A 270 23.84 -4.57 0.83
N GLY A 271 25.13 -4.76 1.11
CA GLY A 271 26.08 -3.67 1.34
C GLY A 271 26.11 -3.12 2.77
N TYR A 272 25.21 -3.55 3.66
CA TYR A 272 25.14 -3.05 5.04
C TYR A 272 24.95 -4.16 6.08
N GLN A 273 25.72 -4.10 7.16
CA GLN A 273 25.64 -5.03 8.29
C GLN A 273 24.55 -4.63 9.28
N ASN A 274 23.83 -5.59 9.87
CA ASN A 274 22.78 -5.31 10.86
C ASN A 274 21.64 -4.39 10.34
N MET A 275 21.38 -4.39 9.04
CA MET A 275 20.32 -3.62 8.40
C MET A 275 19.31 -4.55 7.71
N LEU A 276 18.02 -4.36 8.01
CA LEU A 276 16.94 -5.23 7.53
C LEU A 276 15.79 -4.41 6.92
N VAL A 277 15.03 -5.02 6.01
CA VAL A 277 13.72 -4.50 5.54
C VAL A 277 12.62 -5.51 5.90
N CYS A 278 11.60 -5.07 6.62
CA CYS A 278 10.53 -5.90 7.16
C CYS A 278 9.17 -5.19 7.02
N ASP A 279 8.73 -4.97 5.78
CA ASP A 279 7.41 -4.44 5.44
C ASP A 279 7.00 -4.87 4.01
N GLY A 280 5.91 -4.32 3.47
CA GLY A 280 5.43 -4.62 2.12
C GLY A 280 6.46 -4.43 1.00
N SER A 281 7.54 -3.66 1.21
CA SER A 281 8.56 -3.42 0.18
C SER A 281 9.47 -4.62 -0.09
N MET A 282 9.54 -5.58 0.84
CA MET A 282 10.30 -6.83 0.66
C MET A 282 9.57 -7.86 -0.23
N ILE A 283 8.26 -7.69 -0.41
CA ILE A 283 7.43 -8.65 -1.15
C ILE A 283 7.83 -8.63 -2.63
N SER A 284 8.32 -9.78 -3.09
CA SER A 284 9.05 -9.89 -4.37
C SER A 284 8.20 -10.43 -5.52
N ALA A 285 7.00 -10.94 -5.22
CA ALA A 285 6.02 -11.44 -6.18
C ALA A 285 4.63 -10.90 -5.84
N ASN A 286 3.74 -10.85 -6.83
CA ASN A 286 2.33 -10.51 -6.62
C ASN A 286 1.63 -11.72 -5.97
N PRO A 287 1.20 -11.64 -4.69
CA PRO A 287 0.49 -12.76 -4.07
C PRO A 287 -0.93 -12.90 -4.62
N GLY A 288 -1.47 -11.84 -5.25
CA GLY A 288 -2.87 -11.72 -5.65
C GLY A 288 -3.83 -12.15 -4.55
N VAL A 289 -3.56 -11.70 -3.33
CA VAL A 289 -4.41 -11.78 -2.15
C VAL A 289 -3.94 -10.68 -1.19
N ASN A 290 -4.68 -10.45 -0.11
CA ASN A 290 -4.28 -9.54 0.97
C ASN A 290 -2.89 -9.92 1.54
N PRO A 291 -1.87 -9.04 1.45
CA PRO A 291 -0.47 -9.42 1.69
C PRO A 291 -0.03 -9.39 3.16
N SER A 292 -0.89 -8.92 4.08
CA SER A 292 -0.50 -8.64 5.47
C SER A 292 0.09 -9.86 6.19
N LEU A 293 -0.53 -11.03 6.05
CA LEU A 293 -0.05 -12.28 6.67
C LEU A 293 1.29 -12.73 6.08
N SER A 294 1.50 -12.57 4.77
CA SER A 294 2.79 -12.85 4.13
C SER A 294 3.89 -11.91 4.64
N ILE A 295 3.57 -10.63 4.79
CA ILE A 295 4.47 -9.64 5.39
C ILE A 295 4.83 -10.07 6.82
N THR A 296 3.85 -10.38 7.65
CA THR A 296 4.07 -10.84 9.03
C THR A 296 4.94 -12.10 9.08
N ALA A 297 4.62 -13.13 8.30
CA ALA A 297 5.34 -14.40 8.32
C ALA A 297 6.82 -14.25 7.92
N ILE A 298 7.08 -13.46 6.87
CA ILE A 298 8.46 -13.18 6.42
C ILE A 298 9.21 -12.33 7.45
N SER A 299 8.56 -11.32 8.04
CA SER A 299 9.15 -10.50 9.11
C SER A 299 9.47 -11.32 10.36
N GLU A 300 8.56 -12.21 10.80
CA GLU A 300 8.81 -13.12 11.93
C GLU A 300 10.00 -14.05 11.66
N ARG A 301 10.07 -14.61 10.44
CA ARG A 301 11.20 -15.44 10.01
C ARG A 301 12.51 -14.66 10.04
N ALA A 302 12.52 -13.41 9.56
CA ALA A 302 13.70 -12.55 9.59
C ALA A 302 14.13 -12.23 11.03
N MET A 303 13.19 -11.82 11.88
CA MET A 303 13.45 -11.54 13.30
C MET A 303 13.93 -12.77 14.06
N GLY A 304 13.50 -13.98 13.68
CA GLY A 304 14.01 -15.24 14.20
C GLY A 304 15.50 -15.49 13.96
N LYS A 305 16.10 -14.80 12.98
CA LYS A 305 17.53 -14.93 12.61
C LYS A 305 18.41 -13.82 13.16
N VAL A 306 17.82 -12.87 13.89
CA VAL A 306 18.58 -11.83 14.60
C VAL A 306 19.23 -12.46 15.83
N GLU A 307 20.55 -12.36 15.90
CA GLU A 307 21.33 -12.93 17.00
C GLU A 307 20.95 -12.29 18.36
N GLY A 308 20.92 -13.09 19.42
CA GLY A 308 20.64 -12.60 20.78
C GLY A 308 19.15 -12.54 21.18
N LYS A 309 18.22 -13.07 20.35
CA LYS A 309 16.76 -13.13 20.61
C LYS A 309 16.35 -13.73 21.97
N GLY A 310 17.24 -14.42 22.69
CA GLY A 310 16.99 -15.02 24.01
C GLY A 310 17.68 -14.36 25.22
N ARG A 311 18.68 -13.47 25.04
CA ARG A 311 19.44 -12.93 26.18
C ARG A 311 18.70 -11.85 26.97
N ALA A 312 17.76 -11.14 26.36
CA ALA A 312 16.99 -10.09 27.04
C ALA A 312 15.87 -10.65 27.95
N LEU A 313 15.34 -11.84 27.64
CA LEU A 313 14.30 -12.49 28.44
C LEU A 313 14.85 -13.27 29.64
N ALA A 314 16.12 -13.68 29.60
CA ALA A 314 16.77 -14.43 30.66
C ALA A 314 17.40 -13.55 31.77
N GLY A 315 17.38 -12.22 31.62
CA GLY A 315 17.94 -11.26 32.60
C GLY A 315 16.93 -10.64 33.57
N GLN A 316 15.70 -11.15 33.59
CA GLN A 316 14.63 -10.72 34.51
C GLN A 316 14.12 -11.88 35.40
N GLY A 317 14.98 -12.86 35.67
CA GLY A 317 14.74 -13.94 36.64
C GLY A 317 15.53 -13.71 37.91
#